data_AF-A0A015KN27-F1
#
_entry.id   AF-A0A015KN27-F1
#
_cell.length_a   1.000
_cell.length_b   1.000
_cell.length_c   1.000
_cell.angle_alpha   90.00
_cell.angle_beta   90.00
_cell.angle_gamma   90.00
#
_symmetry.space_group_name_H-M   'P 1'
#
loop_
_entity.id
_entity.type
_entity.pdbx_description
1 polymer ?
#
loop_
_entity_poly.entity_id
_entity_poly.type
_entity_poly.pdbx_seq_one_letter_code
_entity_poly.pdbx_strand_id
1 'polypeptide(L)'
;MIEYRPPFLNRLELDAFFQKYRIALEVQGAQHRLHSTSWYKDVKKLEDIVNRKKDAFVWNLDNGIFLIEVRYDQNPEIVIPERIRKIKEFVNQASKSFDLL
;
A
#
# COMPACT_ATOMS: atom_id res chain seq x y z
N MET A 1 21.39 1.92 9.24
CA MET A 1 21.49 2.79 8.05
C MET A 1 20.06 3.11 7.65
N ILE A 2 19.60 4.36 7.82
CA ILE A 2 18.23 4.74 7.48
C ILE A 2 18.25 5.10 5.98
N GLU A 3 17.60 4.27 5.16
CA GLU A 3 17.42 4.56 3.74
C GLU A 3 16.64 5.87 3.59
N TYR A 4 17.07 6.69 2.64
CA TYR A 4 16.44 7.96 2.26
C TYR A 4 14.92 7.76 2.13
N ARG A 5 14.12 8.44 2.97
CA ARG A 5 12.66 8.49 2.85
C ARG A 5 12.30 9.62 1.90
N PRO A 6 11.95 9.36 0.64
CA PRO A 6 11.61 10.40 -0.30
C PRO A 6 10.51 11.34 0.24
N PRO A 7 10.54 12.65 -0.07
CA PRO A 7 9.54 13.61 0.40
C PRO A 7 8.08 13.24 0.07
N PHE A 8 7.86 12.43 -0.98
CA PHE A 8 6.53 11.92 -1.35
C PHE A 8 5.94 10.92 -0.34
N LEU A 9 6.77 10.30 0.51
CA LEU A 9 6.33 9.43 1.61
C LEU A 9 5.95 10.20 2.88
N ASN A 10 6.04 11.54 2.89
CA ASN A 10 5.69 12.34 4.06
C ASN A 10 4.16 12.45 4.27
N ARG A 11 3.35 12.10 3.26
CA ARG A 11 1.88 12.10 3.34
C ARG A 11 1.28 10.70 3.49
N LEU A 12 2.13 9.68 3.46
CA LEU A 12 1.79 8.26 3.43
C LEU A 12 2.54 7.62 4.60
N GLU A 13 1.82 7.29 5.68
CA GLU A 13 2.37 6.50 6.78
C GLU A 13 2.47 5.04 6.33
N LEU A 14 3.49 4.75 5.51
CA LEU A 14 3.88 3.38 5.18
C LEU A 14 4.79 2.83 6.27
N ASP A 15 4.61 1.56 6.61
CA ASP A 15 5.48 0.86 7.56
C ASP A 15 6.85 0.52 6.94
N ALA A 16 6.87 0.22 5.64
CA ALA A 16 8.12 0.05 4.91
C ALA A 16 7.98 0.45 3.43
N PHE A 17 9.09 0.88 2.82
CA PHE A 17 9.18 1.16 1.39
C PHE A 17 10.49 0.61 0.83
N PHE A 18 10.38 -0.27 -0.17
CA PHE A 18 11.51 -0.87 -0.86
C PHE A 18 11.73 -0.16 -2.20
N GLN A 19 12.52 0.91 -2.18
CA GLN A 19 12.70 1.79 -3.33
C GLN A 19 13.15 1.06 -4.60
N LYS A 20 14.11 0.12 -4.47
CA LYS A 20 14.66 -0.65 -5.60
C LYS A 20 13.58 -1.44 -6.35
N TYR A 21 12.57 -1.92 -5.63
CA TYR A 21 11.49 -2.73 -6.20
C TYR A 21 10.21 -1.94 -6.44
N ARG A 22 10.18 -0.65 -6.05
CA ARG A 22 8.98 0.20 -6.08
C ARG A 22 7.81 -0.48 -5.33
N ILE A 23 8.11 -1.11 -4.19
CA ILE A 23 7.10 -1.78 -3.35
C ILE A 23 6.92 -0.99 -2.05
N ALA A 24 5.67 -0.66 -1.74
CA ALA A 24 5.24 -0.08 -0.48
C ALA A 24 4.54 -1.15 0.36
N LEU A 25 4.77 -1.16 1.68
CA LEU A 25 4.12 -2.05 2.64
C LEU A 25 3.39 -1.21 3.70
N GLU A 26 2.11 -1.54 3.91
CA GLU A 26 1.28 -0.98 4.98
C GLU A 26 0.61 -2.13 5.75
N VAL A 27 0.88 -2.23 7.05
CA VAL A 27 0.28 -3.18 7.98
C VAL A 27 -0.85 -2.46 8.71
N GLN A 28 -2.08 -2.73 8.29
CA GLN A 28 -3.25 -2.11 8.90
C GLN A 28 -3.51 -2.71 10.28
N GLY A 29 -3.40 -1.89 11.33
CA GLY A 29 -3.80 -2.26 12.68
C GLY A 29 -5.31 -2.49 12.83
N ALA A 30 -5.74 -3.20 13.89
CA ALA A 30 -7.15 -3.49 14.16
C ALA A 30 -8.04 -2.24 14.25
N GLN A 31 -7.44 -1.10 14.60
CA GLN A 31 -8.08 0.21 14.63
C GLN A 31 -8.62 0.64 13.25
N HIS A 32 -7.98 0.21 12.15
CA HIS A 32 -8.43 0.52 10.78
C HIS A 32 -9.77 -0.12 10.40
N ARG A 33 -10.23 -1.14 11.14
CA ARG A 33 -11.55 -1.76 10.93
C ARG A 33 -12.65 -1.17 11.81
N LEU A 34 -12.29 -0.63 12.99
CA LEU A 34 -13.22 0.00 13.93
C LEU A 34 -13.64 1.41 13.49
N HIS A 35 -13.26 1.87 12.29
CA HIS A 35 -13.71 3.14 11.72
C HIS A 35 -15.23 3.26 11.59
N SER A 36 -15.98 2.14 11.65
CA SER A 36 -17.45 2.14 11.63
C SER A 36 -18.09 2.13 13.03
N THR A 37 -17.34 2.01 14.13
CA THR A 37 -17.94 1.90 15.47
C THR A 37 -17.35 2.92 16.46
N SER A 38 -18.12 3.97 16.72
CA SER A 38 -18.12 4.79 17.94
C SER A 38 -16.86 5.62 18.32
N TRP A 39 -15.70 5.49 17.65
CA TRP A 39 -14.47 6.21 18.07
C TRP A 39 -14.28 7.58 17.41
N TYR A 40 -14.65 7.75 16.14
CA TYR A 40 -14.63 9.06 15.48
C TYR A 40 -16.02 9.70 15.64
N LYS A 41 -16.12 10.64 16.58
CA LYS A 41 -17.33 11.48 16.74
C LYS A 41 -17.55 12.45 15.56
N ASP A 42 -16.57 12.57 14.67
CA ASP A 42 -16.53 13.56 13.59
C ASP A 42 -16.45 12.88 12.23
N VAL A 43 -17.52 13.00 11.46
CA VAL A 43 -17.68 12.47 10.09
C VAL A 43 -16.66 13.10 9.13
N LYS A 44 -16.29 14.37 9.34
CA LYS A 44 -15.33 15.08 8.49
C LYS A 44 -13.93 14.49 8.60
N LYS A 45 -13.56 14.06 9.81
CA LYS A 45 -12.28 13.39 10.06
C LYS A 45 -12.22 12.00 9.40
N LEU A 46 -13.36 11.31 9.28
CA LEU A 46 -13.44 10.05 8.53
C LEU A 46 -13.32 10.28 7.02
N GLU A 47 -14.03 11.27 6.47
CA GLU A 47 -13.91 11.65 5.06
C GLU A 47 -12.48 12.05 4.69
N ASP A 48 -11.80 12.84 5.52
CA ASP A 48 -10.41 13.23 5.30
C ASP A 48 -9.47 12.02 5.27
N ILE A 49 -9.67 11.02 6.13
CA ILE A 49 -8.87 9.78 6.13
C ILE A 49 -9.14 8.95 4.87
N VAL A 50 -10.41 8.80 4.49
CA VAL A 50 -10.80 8.06 3.29
C VAL A 50 -10.25 8.73 2.03
N ASN A 51 -10.35 10.05 1.93
CA ASN A 51 -9.83 10.80 0.79
C ASN A 51 -8.31 10.73 0.72
N ARG A 52 -7.61 10.85 1.86
CA ARG A 52 -6.14 10.65 1.90
C ARG A 52 -5.73 9.26 1.43
N LYS A 53 -6.44 8.20 1.82
CA LYS A 53 -6.16 6.83 1.35
C LYS A 53 -6.42 6.66 -0.14
N LYS A 54 -7.48 7.28 -0.68
CA LYS A 54 -7.76 7.28 -2.13
C LYS A 54 -6.67 8.03 -2.91
N ASP A 55 -6.30 9.22 -2.48
CA ASP A 55 -5.25 10.02 -3.13
C ASP A 55 -3.91 9.28 -3.12
N ALA A 56 -3.58 8.64 -1.99
CA ALA A 56 -2.41 7.80 -1.86
C ALA A 56 -2.46 6.57 -2.79
N PHE A 57 -3.61 5.91 -2.91
CA PHE A 57 -3.78 4.75 -3.80
C PHE A 57 -3.63 5.14 -5.28
N VAL A 58 -4.33 6.19 -5.72
CA VAL A 58 -4.25 6.73 -7.08
C VAL A 58 -2.81 7.14 -7.41
N TRP A 59 -2.14 7.82 -6.49
CA TRP A 59 -0.76 8.25 -6.67
C TRP A 59 0.24 7.08 -6.77
N ASN A 60 0.07 6.03 -5.97
CA ASN A 60 0.91 4.83 -6.08
C ASN A 60 0.75 4.18 -7.46
N LEU A 61 -0.48 4.16 -8.00
CA LEU A 61 -0.77 3.66 -9.34
C LEU A 61 -0.03 4.48 -10.42
N ASP A 62 -0.13 5.81 -10.36
CA ASP A 62 0.48 6.73 -11.34
C ASP A 62 2.01 6.67 -11.34
N ASN A 63 2.62 6.32 -10.20
CA ASN A 63 4.07 6.22 -10.04
C ASN A 63 4.61 4.79 -10.24
N GLY A 64 3.76 3.83 -10.61
CA GLY A 64 4.15 2.43 -10.76
C GLY A 64 4.68 1.82 -9.46
N ILE A 65 4.14 2.24 -8.32
CA ILE A 65 4.45 1.69 -7.00
C ILE A 65 3.41 0.63 -6.65
N PHE A 66 3.89 -0.58 -6.36
CA PHE A 66 3.02 -1.66 -5.88
C PHE A 66 2.80 -1.53 -4.38
N LEU A 67 1.55 -1.31 -3.95
CA LEU A 67 1.17 -1.28 -2.54
C LEU A 67 0.76 -2.69 -2.06
N ILE A 68 1.40 -3.15 -0.98
CA ILE A 68 1.06 -4.39 -0.27
C ILE A 68 0.43 -4.00 1.08
N GLU A 69 -0.88 -4.20 1.20
CA GLU A 69 -1.60 -3.97 2.47
C GLU A 69 -1.79 -5.27 3.26
N VAL A 70 -1.13 -5.44 4.41
CA VAL A 70 -1.35 -6.59 5.30
C VAL A 70 -2.36 -6.22 6.36
N ARG A 71 -3.43 -6.99 6.50
CA ARG A 71 -4.43 -6.74 7.55
C ARG A 71 -3.96 -7.33 8.88
N TYR A 72 -4.39 -6.74 10.01
CA TYR A 72 -4.07 -7.25 11.35
C TYR A 72 -4.51 -8.71 11.61
N ASP A 73 -5.55 -9.17 10.92
CA ASP A 73 -6.10 -10.53 11.04
C ASP A 73 -5.40 -11.53 10.12
N GLN A 74 -4.43 -11.07 9.32
CA GLN A 74 -3.67 -11.88 8.39
C GLN A 74 -2.27 -12.20 8.96
N ASN A 75 -1.79 -13.41 8.72
CA ASN A 75 -0.39 -13.74 9.00
C ASN A 75 0.51 -13.04 7.95
N PRO A 76 1.35 -12.05 8.35
CA PRO A 76 2.22 -11.33 7.44
C PRO A 76 3.22 -12.25 6.72
N GLU A 77 3.68 -13.31 7.40
CA GLU A 77 4.64 -14.28 6.85
C GLU A 77 4.06 -15.08 5.67
N ILE A 78 2.74 -15.16 5.56
CA ILE A 78 2.06 -15.82 4.44
C ILE A 78 1.64 -14.79 3.39
N VAL A 79 1.03 -13.68 3.83
CA VAL A 79 0.41 -12.71 2.91
C VAL A 79 1.44 -11.91 2.12
N ILE A 80 2.56 -11.54 2.74
CA ILE A 80 3.59 -10.73 2.06
C ILE A 80 4.23 -11.53 0.91
N PRO A 81 4.76 -12.76 1.13
CA PRO A 81 5.34 -13.54 0.04
C PRO A 81 4.36 -13.84 -1.09
N GLU A 82 3.10 -14.17 -0.78
CA GLU A 82 2.08 -14.45 -1.78
C GLU A 82 1.77 -13.23 -2.65
N ARG A 83 1.69 -12.03 -2.06
CA ARG A 83 1.45 -10.80 -2.83
C ARG A 83 2.65 -10.42 -3.69
N ILE A 84 3.87 -10.58 -3.18
CA ILE A 84 5.09 -10.40 -3.97
C ILE A 84 5.11 -11.36 -5.15
N ARG A 85 4.73 -12.63 -4.96
CA ARG A 85 4.64 -13.62 -6.04
C ARG A 85 3.67 -13.17 -7.12
N LYS A 86 2.46 -12.73 -6.75
CA LYS A 86 1.46 -12.21 -7.70
C LYS A 86 1.95 -10.99 -8.46
N ILE A 87 2.63 -10.05 -7.80
CA ILE A 87 3.22 -8.88 -8.47
C ILE A 87 4.25 -9.33 -9.51
N LYS A 88 5.14 -10.27 -9.17
CA LYS A 88 6.12 -10.82 -10.11
C LYS A 88 5.46 -11.51 -11.30
N GLU A 89 4.43 -12.30 -11.07
CA GLU A 89 3.66 -12.96 -12.13
C GLU A 89 3.00 -11.94 -13.07
N PHE A 90 2.38 -10.89 -12.51
CA PHE A 90 1.80 -9.80 -13.29
C PHE A 90 2.84 -9.06 -14.13
N VAL A 91 3.98 -8.67 -13.54
CA VAL A 91 5.06 -7.99 -14.27
C VAL A 91 5.59 -8.86 -15.40
N ASN A 92 5.80 -10.16 -15.16
CA ASN A 92 6.26 -11.09 -16.19
C ASN A 92 5.25 -11.24 -17.35
N GLN A 93 3.95 -11.31 -17.03
CA GLN A 93 2.90 -11.34 -18.05
C GLN A 93 2.85 -10.05 -18.86
N ALA A 94 2.89 -8.90 -18.19
CA ALA A 94 2.89 -7.59 -18.84
C ALA A 94 4.10 -7.44 -19.76
N SER A 95 5.31 -7.77 -19.28
CA SER A 95 6.55 -7.73 -20.09
C SER A 95 6.42 -8.57 -21.36
N LYS A 96 5.91 -9.80 -21.26
CA LYS A 96 5.70 -10.66 -22.44
C LYS A 96 4.71 -10.08 -23.44
N SER A 97 3.68 -9.38 -22.97
CA SER A 97 2.72 -8.70 -23.86
C SER A 97 3.34 -7.52 -24.59
N PHE A 98 4.32 -6.83 -24.01
CA PHE A 98 5.08 -5.77 -24.67
C PHE A 98 6.15 -6.30 -25.62
N ASP A 99 6.75 -7.45 -25.33
CA ASP A 99 7.70 -8.11 -26.24
C ASP A 99 7.05 -8.63 -27.54
N LEU A 100 5.71 -8.69 -27.58
CA LEU A 100 4.91 -9.13 -28.73
C LEU A 100 4.37 -7.97 -29.60
N LEU A 101 4.65 -6.72 -29.22
CA LEU A 101 4.31 -5.49 -29.97
C LEU A 101 5.53 -4.94 -30.71
#